data_AF-A0A5N5UZJ2-F1
#
_entry.id   AF-A0A5N5UZJ2-F1
#
_cell.length_a   1.000
_cell.length_b   1.000
_cell.length_c   1.000
_cell.angle_alpha   90.00
_cell.angle_beta   90.00
_cell.angle_gamma   90.00
#
_symmetry.space_group_name_H-M   'P 1'
#
loop_
_entity.id
_entity.type
_entity.pdbx_description
1 polymer ?
#
loop_
_entity_poly.entity_id
_entity_poly.type
_entity_poly.pdbx_seq_one_letter_code
_entity_poly.pdbx_strand_id
1 'polypeptide(L)'
;MGEMLEIDIRQLRVVAGRVRDAADEIAGLPWPALDSGALPGSAVAAVTTAALATRLADVAADMRMWAKTARTAADGYDHAERRAGDRLGR
;
A
#
# COMPACT_ATOMS: atom_id res chain seq x y z
N MET A 1 14.89 -30.66 4.29
CA MET A 1 15.37 -29.79 3.21
C MET A 1 14.36 -28.67 3.10
N GLY A 2 14.63 -27.54 3.75
CA GLY A 2 13.73 -26.39 3.68
C GLY A 2 13.92 -25.74 2.33
N GLU A 3 12.87 -25.76 1.51
CA GLU A 3 12.78 -24.89 0.35
C GLU A 3 12.70 -23.47 0.91
N MET A 4 13.87 -22.87 1.15
CA MET A 4 13.97 -21.47 1.47
C MET A 4 13.57 -20.77 0.19
N LEU A 5 12.26 -20.48 0.07
CA LEU A 5 11.69 -19.64 -0.97
C LEU A 5 12.60 -18.42 -1.00
N GLU A 6 13.46 -18.35 -2.01
CA GLU A 6 14.42 -17.27 -2.15
C GLU A 6 13.59 -16.05 -2.49
N ILE A 7 13.13 -15.35 -1.44
CA ILE A 7 12.36 -14.13 -1.61
C ILE A 7 13.31 -13.20 -2.33
N ASP A 8 13.04 -12.94 -3.60
CA ASP A 8 13.78 -11.93 -4.34
C ASP A 8 13.52 -10.59 -3.67
N ILE A 9 14.48 -10.17 -2.84
CA ILE A 9 14.45 -8.94 -2.05
C ILE A 9 14.27 -7.74 -2.99
N ARG A 10 14.80 -7.81 -4.22
CA ARG A 10 14.61 -6.77 -5.25
C ARG A 10 13.17 -6.77 -5.72
N GLN A 11 12.58 -7.92 -6.01
CA GLN A 11 11.17 -8.02 -6.37
C GLN A 11 10.26 -7.53 -5.25
N LEU A 12 10.55 -7.85 -3.98
CA LEU A 12 9.79 -7.36 -2.82
C LEU A 12 9.83 -5.83 -2.73
N ARG A 13 11.02 -5.21 -2.91
CA ARG A 13 11.17 -3.75 -2.96
C ARG A 13 10.37 -3.13 -4.11
N VAL A 14 10.36 -3.76 -5.28
CA VAL A 14 9.59 -3.31 -6.45
C VAL A 14 8.09 -3.36 -6.19
N VAL A 15 7.57 -4.47 -5.65
CA VAL A 15 6.14 -4.60 -5.33
C VAL A 15 5.74 -3.60 -4.25
N ALA A 16 6.55 -3.43 -3.20
CA ALA A 16 6.33 -2.41 -2.17
C ALA A 16 6.32 -0.98 -2.75
N GLY A 17 7.14 -0.71 -3.78
CA GLY A 17 7.05 0.52 -4.59
C GLY A 17 5.68 0.69 -5.20
N ARG A 18 5.27 -0.26 -6.03
CA ARG A 18 4.00 -0.22 -6.78
C ARG A 18 2.78 -0.10 -5.87
N VAL A 19 2.75 -0.81 -4.74
CA VAL A 19 1.63 -0.74 -3.79
C VAL A 19 1.53 0.64 -3.13
N ARG A 20 2.67 1.26 -2.78
CA ARG A 20 2.65 2.63 -2.25
C ARG A 20 2.13 3.61 -3.30
N ASP A 21 2.62 3.51 -4.52
CA ASP A 21 2.25 4.44 -5.59
C ASP A 21 0.74 4.31 -5.93
N ALA A 22 0.21 3.09 -5.98
CA ALA A 22 -1.24 2.85 -6.11
C ALA A 22 -2.06 3.42 -4.93
N ALA A 23 -1.54 3.35 -3.70
CA ALA A 23 -2.21 3.94 -2.54
C ALA A 23 -2.28 5.47 -2.63
N ASP A 24 -1.24 6.09 -3.19
CA ASP A 24 -1.19 7.54 -3.41
C ASP A 24 -2.14 7.96 -4.54
N GLU A 25 -2.26 7.16 -5.60
CA GLU A 25 -3.26 7.37 -6.65
C GLU A 25 -4.69 7.31 -6.09
N ILE A 26 -5.03 6.29 -5.29
CA ILE A 26 -6.35 6.15 -4.66
C ILE A 26 -6.67 7.34 -3.76
N ALA A 27 -5.69 7.77 -2.94
CA ALA A 27 -5.87 8.91 -2.05
C ALA A 27 -5.98 10.24 -2.79
N GLY A 28 -5.42 10.34 -3.99
CA GLY A 28 -5.48 11.52 -4.85
C GLY A 28 -6.75 11.62 -5.70
N LEU A 29 -7.60 10.59 -5.72
CA LEU A 29 -8.83 10.62 -6.50
C LEU A 29 -9.77 11.74 -6.02
N PRO A 30 -10.22 12.65 -6.89
CA PRO A 30 -11.20 13.67 -6.52
C PRO A 30 -12.55 12.99 -6.27
N TRP A 31 -12.99 12.99 -5.02
CA TRP A 31 -14.29 12.47 -4.63
C TRP A 31 -15.35 13.55 -4.86
N PRO A 32 -16.36 13.31 -5.71
CA PRO A 32 -17.45 14.25 -5.86
C PRO A 32 -18.23 14.32 -4.55
N ALA A 33 -18.10 15.45 -3.86
CA ALA A 33 -18.98 15.81 -2.76
C ALA A 33 -20.31 16.25 -3.35
N LEU A 34 -21.29 15.36 -3.36
CA LEU A 34 -22.65 15.69 -3.76
C LEU A 34 -23.30 16.45 -2.61
N ASP A 35 -23.61 17.73 -2.82
CA ASP A 35 -24.50 18.48 -1.94
C ASP A 35 -25.92 17.95 -2.13
N SER A 36 -26.39 17.13 -1.20
CA SER A 36 -27.73 16.56 -1.23
C SER A 36 -28.82 17.64 -1.11
N GLY A 37 -28.51 18.80 -0.52
CA GLY A 37 -29.39 19.96 -0.45
C GLY A 37 -29.59 20.65 -1.80
N ALA A 38 -28.62 20.52 -2.71
CA ALA A 38 -28.69 21.07 -4.07
C ALA A 38 -29.48 20.17 -5.05
N LEU A 39 -29.85 18.94 -4.65
CA LEU A 39 -30.53 17.95 -5.50
C LEU A 39 -31.82 17.38 -4.87
N PRO A 40 -32.81 18.22 -4.49
CA PRO A 40 -34.01 17.76 -3.81
C PRO A 40 -34.82 16.80 -4.69
N GLY A 41 -35.18 15.64 -4.13
CA GLY A 41 -35.99 14.61 -4.81
C GLY A 41 -35.23 13.71 -5.79
N SER A 42 -33.92 13.91 -5.97
CA SER A 42 -33.09 13.04 -6.81
C SER A 42 -32.70 11.76 -6.10
N ALA A 43 -32.89 10.61 -6.74
CA ALA A 43 -32.38 9.32 -6.25
C ALA A 43 -30.85 9.34 -6.05
N VAL A 44 -30.13 10.18 -6.81
CA VAL A 44 -28.68 10.37 -6.69
C VAL A 44 -28.31 11.11 -5.39
N ALA A 45 -29.18 12.00 -4.88
CA ALA A 45 -28.94 12.70 -3.61
C ALA A 45 -29.00 11.76 -2.40
N ALA A 46 -29.66 10.60 -2.53
CA ALA A 46 -29.70 9.55 -1.51
C ALA A 46 -28.43 8.68 -1.50
N VAL A 47 -27.63 8.70 -2.58
CA VAL A 47 -26.38 7.93 -2.69
C VAL A 47 -25.23 8.82 -2.20
N THR A 48 -24.85 8.67 -0.93
CA THR A 48 -23.69 9.38 -0.39
C THR A 48 -22.40 8.67 -0.78
N THR A 49 -21.44 9.39 -1.33
CA THR A 49 -20.08 8.89 -1.62
C THR A 49 -19.15 8.99 -0.41
N ALA A 50 -19.60 9.66 0.66
CA ALA A 50 -18.79 9.92 1.85
C ALA A 50 -18.31 8.64 2.55
N ALA A 51 -19.20 7.66 2.73
CA ALA A 51 -18.83 6.38 3.33
C ALA A 51 -17.80 5.60 2.49
N LEU A 52 -17.94 5.65 1.16
CA LEU A 52 -16.99 5.04 0.23
C LEU A 52 -15.63 5.75 0.26
N ALA A 53 -15.63 7.08 0.28
CA ALA A 53 -14.41 7.89 0.37
C ALA A 53 -13.63 7.59 1.66
N THR A 54 -14.32 7.52 2.81
CA THR A 54 -13.71 7.11 4.08
C THR A 54 -13.13 5.70 3.98
N ARG A 55 -13.89 4.74 3.43
CA ARG A 55 -13.42 3.35 3.33
C ARG A 55 -12.20 3.22 2.43
N LEU A 56 -12.13 3.98 1.34
CA LEU A 56 -10.98 3.96 0.44
C LEU A 56 -9.76 4.67 1.05
N ALA A 57 -9.97 5.69 1.88
CA ALA A 57 -8.89 6.29 2.66
C ALA A 57 -8.25 5.26 3.61
N ASP A 58 -9.06 4.41 4.27
CA ASP A 58 -8.56 3.32 5.11
C ASP A 58 -7.74 2.31 4.28
N VAL A 59 -8.27 1.88 3.13
CA VAL A 59 -7.57 0.96 2.23
C VAL A 59 -6.22 1.53 1.78
N ALA A 60 -6.18 2.81 1.39
CA ALA A 60 -4.93 3.48 1.03
C ALA A 60 -3.94 3.54 2.21
N ALA A 61 -4.43 3.72 3.44
CA ALA A 61 -3.59 3.70 4.63
C ALA A 61 -2.98 2.31 4.87
N ASP A 62 -3.79 1.25 4.76
CA ASP A 62 -3.35 -0.14 4.90
C ASP A 62 -2.31 -0.52 3.85
N MET A 63 -2.51 -0.11 2.59
CA MET A 63 -1.55 -0.32 1.50
C MET A 63 -0.20 0.35 1.79
N ARG A 64 -0.21 1.59 2.28
CA ARG A 64 1.03 2.30 2.68
C ARG A 64 1.73 1.61 3.84
N MET A 65 0.97 1.14 4.83
CA MET A 65 1.52 0.40 5.97
C MET A 65 2.18 -0.91 5.50
N TRP A 66 1.51 -1.67 4.65
CA TRP A 66 2.07 -2.88 4.08
C TRP A 66 3.36 -2.62 3.30
N ALA A 67 3.35 -1.61 2.41
CA ALA A 67 4.52 -1.24 1.62
C ALA A 67 5.71 -0.83 2.50
N LYS A 68 5.47 -0.10 3.59
CA LYS A 68 6.50 0.26 4.56
C LYS A 68 7.09 -0.98 5.24
N THR A 69 6.23 -1.88 5.73
CA THR A 69 6.66 -3.11 6.40
C THR A 69 7.46 -4.02 5.47
N ALA A 70 7.04 -4.16 4.22
CA ALA A 70 7.74 -4.94 3.20
C ALA A 70 9.16 -4.39 2.94
N ARG A 71 9.34 -3.07 2.88
CA ARG A 71 10.66 -2.44 2.75
C ARG A 71 11.54 -2.68 3.97
N THR A 72 11.01 -2.50 5.18
CA THR A 72 11.74 -2.79 6.42
C THR A 72 12.22 -4.24 6.46
N ALA A 73 11.36 -5.19 6.04
CA ALA A 73 11.74 -6.59 5.96
C ALA A 73 12.86 -6.82 4.93
N ALA A 74 12.73 -6.25 3.73
CA ALA A 74 13.75 -6.33 2.68
C ALA A 74 15.11 -5.78 3.14
N ASP A 75 15.13 -4.66 3.85
CA ASP A 75 16.35 -4.06 4.39
C ASP A 75 16.96 -4.91 5.51
N GLY A 76 16.12 -5.55 6.34
CA GLY A 76 16.56 -6.52 7.35
C GLY A 76 17.24 -7.75 6.74
N TYR A 77 16.70 -8.30 5.64
CA TYR A 77 17.30 -9.43 4.93
C TYR A 77 18.63 -9.07 4.28
N ASP A 78 18.70 -7.94 3.57
CA ASP A 78 19.93 -7.43 2.93
C ASP A 78 21.04 -7.21 3.97
N HIS A 79 20.70 -6.66 5.15
CA HIS A 79 21.65 -6.50 6.25
C HIS A 79 22.14 -7.82 6.85
N ALA A 80 21.25 -8.80 6.98
CA ALA A 80 21.60 -10.14 7.47
C ALA A 80 22.54 -10.87 6.48
N GLU A 81 22.28 -10.75 5.18
CA GLU A 81 23.08 -11.35 4.12
C GLU A 81 24.50 -10.77 4.09
N ARG A 82 24.65 -9.44 4.14
CA ARG A 82 25.97 -8.78 4.20
C ARG A 82 26.78 -9.23 5.41
N ARG A 83 26.18 -9.25 6.60
CA ARG A 83 26.84 -9.73 7.82
C ARG A 83 27.23 -11.22 7.77
N ALA A 84 26.50 -12.02 7.01
CA ALA A 84 26.85 -13.43 6.79
C ALA A 84 28.05 -13.54 5.82
N GLY A 85 28.06 -12.73 4.75
CA GLY A 85 29.19 -12.62 3.82
C GLY A 85 30.48 -12.19 4.51
N ASP A 86 30.43 -11.12 5.31
CA ASP A 86 31.58 -10.60 6.08
C ASP A 86 32.17 -11.66 7.02
N ARG A 87 31.31 -12.47 7.66
CA ARG A 87 31.73 -13.55 8.57
C ARG A 87 32.34 -14.76 7.87
N LEU A 88 31.97 -15.01 6.61
CA LEU A 88 32.48 -16.12 5.83
C LEU A 88 33.79 -15.77 5.08
N GLY A 89 34.31 -14.55 5.27
CA GLY A 89 35.65 -14.17 4.79
C GLY A 89 35.77 -14.16 3.27
N ARG A 90 34.71 -13.72 2.58
CA ARG A 90 34.72 -13.48 1.13
C ARG A 90 34.94 -12.01 0.83
#